data_AF-A0A9E8N2K8-F1
#
_entry.id   AF-A0A9E8N2K8-F1
#
_cell.length_a   1.000
_cell.length_b   1.000
_cell.length_c   1.000
_cell.angle_alpha   90.00
_cell.angle_beta   90.00
_cell.angle_gamma   90.00
#
_symmetry.space_group_name_H-M   'P 1'
#
loop_
_entity.id
_entity.type
_entity.pdbx_description
1 polymer ?
#
loop_
_entity_poly.entity_id
_entity_poly.type
_entity_poly.pdbx_seq_one_letter_code
_entity_poly.pdbx_strand_id
1 'polypeptide(L)'
;MVKIKILTELLALTLFIVLILSTIVSAQQPFATATFAGGCFWCMEKPFEKLSGVIDVVSGYTGGLGQNPTYEDYGEKGHLEAVQITYDSSKITYSDLLDVFWRQIDPTDEGGQFADRGKQYRSAIFYHNDEQKGLAEKSKEELGKSGRFDKPIVTEIIKASVFYKAEAYHQCYYRKNPMPYEFYRVNSGRDEYLKKRWNNNEKPPDPTETNSESQKSGKEELKKKLTSLQYEVTQGCGTEPAFDNAYWDNKKEGIYVDIVSGEPLFSSLDKYDSGTGWPSFTRPLEPKNIVTKIDKSFFMARTEVRSAHADSHLGHVFDDGPAPTGLRYCMNSAALRFIPKEDLEKEGYGEYLKLFTKKP
;
A
#
# COMPACT_ATOMS: atom_id res chain seq x y z
N MET A 1 -27.72 38.80 45.51
CA MET A 1 -28.07 37.53 44.85
C MET A 1 -27.71 37.48 43.37
N VAL A 2 -27.96 38.53 42.57
CA VAL A 2 -27.67 38.52 41.11
C VAL A 2 -26.18 38.35 40.76
N LYS A 3 -25.26 39.03 41.48
CA LYS A 3 -23.81 38.92 41.23
C LYS A 3 -23.22 37.53 41.48
N ILE A 4 -23.77 36.78 42.44
CA ILE A 4 -23.29 35.42 42.77
C ILE A 4 -23.72 34.43 41.68
N LYS A 5 -24.93 34.62 41.14
CA LYS A 5 -25.48 33.77 40.07
C LYS A 5 -24.70 33.89 38.76
N ILE A 6 -24.31 35.12 38.40
CA ILE A 6 -23.47 35.39 37.21
C ILE A 6 -22.07 34.78 37.37
N LEU A 7 -21.47 34.85 38.57
CA LEU A 7 -20.15 34.29 38.82
C LEU A 7 -20.15 32.74 38.74
N THR A 8 -21.22 32.10 39.24
CA THR A 8 -21.38 30.63 39.13
C THR A 8 -21.66 30.18 37.70
N GLU A 9 -22.39 30.96 36.91
CA GLU A 9 -22.64 30.65 35.49
C GLU A 9 -21.38 30.84 34.63
N LEU A 10 -20.56 31.86 34.90
CA LEU A 10 -19.26 32.05 34.23
C LEU A 10 -18.22 30.98 34.62
N LEU A 11 -18.19 30.54 35.88
CA LEU A 11 -17.33 29.42 36.31
C LEU A 11 -17.78 28.09 35.69
N ALA A 12 -19.08 27.83 35.60
CA ALA A 12 -19.60 26.64 34.94
C ALA A 12 -19.30 26.64 33.44
N LEU A 13 -19.44 27.78 32.77
CA LEU A 13 -19.13 27.92 31.34
C LEU A 13 -17.63 27.76 31.05
N THR A 14 -16.75 28.29 31.90
CA THR A 14 -15.30 28.11 31.75
C THR A 14 -14.85 26.68 32.07
N LEU A 15 -15.43 26.01 33.07
CA LEU A 15 -15.18 24.58 33.32
C LEU A 15 -15.67 23.70 32.16
N PHE A 16 -16.80 24.06 31.54
CA PHE A 16 -17.35 23.36 30.38
C PHE A 16 -16.51 23.55 29.12
N ILE A 17 -15.97 24.77 28.90
CA ILE A 17 -15.03 25.05 27.80
C ILE A 17 -13.69 24.32 28.01
N VAL A 18 -13.18 24.25 29.25
CA VAL A 18 -11.96 23.48 29.57
C VAL A 18 -12.18 21.96 29.41
N LEU A 19 -13.37 21.45 29.74
CA LEU A 19 -13.72 20.04 29.47
C LEU A 19 -13.82 19.74 27.97
N ILE A 20 -14.41 20.64 27.17
CA ILE A 20 -14.52 20.46 25.71
C ILE A 20 -13.14 20.58 25.04
N LEU A 21 -12.24 21.44 25.54
CA LEU A 21 -10.85 21.50 25.05
C LEU A 21 -10.00 20.30 25.46
N SER A 22 -10.38 19.55 26.50
CA SER A 22 -9.64 18.35 26.95
C SER A 22 -10.03 17.08 26.20
N THR A 23 -11.13 17.10 25.42
CA THR A 23 -11.61 15.95 24.63
C THR A 23 -11.29 16.03 23.14
N ILE A 24 -10.49 17.00 22.70
CA ILE A 24 -9.79 16.89 21.41
C ILE A 24 -8.52 16.09 21.66
N VAL A 25 -8.67 14.84 22.10
CA VAL A 25 -7.66 13.83 21.79
C VAL A 25 -7.72 13.74 20.28
N SER A 26 -6.81 14.44 19.61
CA SER A 26 -6.54 14.24 18.20
C SER A 26 -6.38 12.73 18.02
N ALA A 27 -7.35 12.09 17.38
CA ALA A 27 -7.25 10.69 17.03
C ALA A 27 -6.08 10.60 16.06
N GLN A 28 -4.89 10.34 16.60
CA GLN A 28 -3.71 10.04 15.82
C GLN A 28 -4.13 8.90 14.89
N GLN A 29 -4.16 9.18 13.58
CA GLN A 29 -4.59 8.22 12.58
C GLN A 29 -3.85 6.90 12.83
N PRO A 30 -4.52 5.73 12.82
CA PRO A 30 -3.93 4.45 13.24
C PRO A 30 -2.87 3.93 12.24
N PHE A 31 -2.34 4.77 11.34
CA PHE A 31 -1.40 4.33 10.33
C PHE A 31 0.03 4.47 10.82
N ALA A 32 0.77 3.37 10.74
CA ALA A 32 2.17 3.28 11.13
C ALA A 32 3.01 2.73 9.97
N THR A 33 4.32 2.92 10.07
CA THR A 33 5.29 2.50 9.06
C THR A 33 6.25 1.48 9.66
N ALA A 34 6.53 0.40 8.94
CA ALA A 34 7.60 -0.55 9.21
C ALA A 34 8.57 -0.57 8.04
N THR A 35 9.85 -0.84 8.28
CA THR A 35 10.83 -0.93 7.20
C THR A 35 11.80 -2.07 7.47
N PHE A 36 11.92 -2.97 6.49
CA PHE A 36 12.68 -4.21 6.61
C PHE A 36 13.55 -4.44 5.38
N ALA A 37 14.80 -4.82 5.60
CA ALA A 37 15.70 -5.37 4.58
C ALA A 37 15.86 -6.87 4.80
N GLY A 38 15.72 -7.66 3.74
CA GLY A 38 15.68 -9.12 3.82
C GLY A 38 16.17 -9.79 2.54
N GLY A 39 17.20 -9.22 1.91
CA GLY A 39 17.66 -9.62 0.57
C GLY A 39 16.91 -8.89 -0.53
N CYS A 40 16.78 -9.51 -1.69
CA CYS A 40 16.06 -8.92 -2.82
C CYS A 40 14.65 -8.43 -2.41
N PHE A 41 14.37 -7.13 -2.58
CA PHE A 41 13.10 -6.54 -2.16
C PHE A 41 11.90 -7.09 -2.95
N TRP A 42 12.09 -7.61 -4.17
CA TRP A 42 11.01 -8.25 -4.94
C TRP A 42 10.42 -9.45 -4.20
N CYS A 43 11.27 -10.18 -3.47
CA CYS A 43 10.86 -11.31 -2.65
C CYS A 43 10.21 -10.90 -1.33
N MET A 44 10.50 -9.69 -0.86
CA MET A 44 10.02 -9.16 0.41
C MET A 44 8.70 -8.41 0.26
N GLU A 45 8.34 -7.90 -0.92
CA GLU A 45 7.08 -7.18 -1.15
C GLU A 45 5.85 -8.10 -1.04
N LYS A 46 5.86 -9.22 -1.78
CA LYS A 46 4.73 -10.18 -1.88
C LYS A 46 4.21 -10.70 -0.52
N PRO A 47 5.06 -11.07 0.47
CA PRO A 47 4.59 -11.58 1.76
C PRO A 47 3.76 -10.58 2.60
N PHE A 48 4.00 -9.28 2.44
CA PHE A 48 3.30 -8.26 3.23
C PHE A 48 2.06 -7.70 2.53
N GLU A 49 2.08 -7.54 1.20
CA GLU A 49 0.99 -6.89 0.45
C GLU A 49 -0.40 -7.53 0.66
N LYS A 50 -0.43 -8.81 1.03
CA LYS A 50 -1.67 -9.59 1.17
C LYS A 50 -2.17 -9.69 2.62
N LEU A 51 -1.46 -9.11 3.57
CA LEU A 51 -1.87 -9.13 4.97
C LEU A 51 -3.02 -8.15 5.20
N SER A 52 -4.08 -8.60 5.87
CA SER A 52 -5.15 -7.71 6.31
C SER A 52 -4.58 -6.68 7.28
N GLY A 53 -4.87 -5.39 7.03
CA GLY A 53 -4.30 -4.28 7.79
C GLY A 53 -3.00 -3.72 7.19
N VAL A 54 -2.31 -4.44 6.30
CA VAL A 54 -1.25 -3.83 5.47
C VAL A 54 -1.90 -3.01 4.38
N ILE A 55 -1.42 -1.79 4.29
CA ILE A 55 -1.94 -0.77 3.42
C ILE A 55 -1.11 -0.75 2.13
N ASP A 56 0.20 -0.52 2.23
CA ASP A 56 1.08 -0.41 1.06
C ASP A 56 2.44 -1.03 1.38
N VAL A 57 3.10 -1.54 0.34
CA VAL A 57 4.45 -2.12 0.44
C VAL A 57 5.27 -1.60 -0.73
N VAL A 58 6.23 -0.72 -0.44
CA VAL A 58 7.06 -0.07 -1.45
C VAL A 58 8.45 -0.66 -1.43
N SER A 59 8.97 -1.05 -2.59
CA SER A 59 10.37 -1.45 -2.76
C SER A 59 11.28 -0.23 -2.83
N GLY A 60 12.44 -0.27 -2.18
CA GLY A 60 13.36 0.86 -2.16
C GLY A 60 14.71 0.58 -1.48
N TYR A 61 15.45 1.66 -1.25
CA TYR A 61 16.82 1.66 -0.76
C TYR A 61 16.91 2.47 0.54
N THR A 62 17.55 1.95 1.59
CA THR A 62 17.72 2.73 2.84
C THR A 62 18.93 2.29 3.66
N GLY A 63 19.25 3.02 4.73
CA GLY A 63 20.36 2.73 5.63
C GLY A 63 21.73 3.24 5.17
N GLY A 64 21.86 3.66 3.91
CA GLY A 64 23.08 4.24 3.36
C GLY A 64 23.24 5.74 3.62
N LEU A 65 24.43 6.26 3.32
CA LEU A 65 24.77 7.68 3.48
C LEU A 65 24.67 8.47 2.16
N GLY A 66 24.76 7.80 1.01
CA GLY A 66 24.63 8.47 -0.29
C GLY A 66 23.21 8.96 -0.54
N GLN A 67 23.06 10.12 -1.15
CA GLN A 67 21.73 10.65 -1.51
C GLN A 67 21.27 10.13 -2.86
N ASN A 68 19.94 10.06 -3.05
CA ASN A 68 19.29 9.68 -4.31
C ASN A 68 19.95 8.47 -4.99
N PRO A 69 20.00 7.30 -4.32
CA PRO A 69 20.48 6.07 -4.94
C PRO A 69 19.59 5.64 -6.12
N THR A 70 20.22 5.05 -7.13
CA THR A 70 19.54 4.31 -8.21
C THR A 70 19.87 2.83 -8.07
N TYR A 71 19.17 1.97 -8.82
CA TYR A 71 19.45 0.54 -8.81
C TYR A 71 20.90 0.20 -9.20
N GLU A 72 21.56 1.05 -9.99
CA GLU A 72 22.94 0.84 -10.41
C GLU A 72 23.97 1.16 -9.32
N ASP A 73 23.65 2.06 -8.36
CA ASP A 73 24.65 2.61 -7.43
C ASP A 73 24.26 2.56 -5.93
N TYR A 74 23.06 2.06 -5.59
CA TYR A 74 22.56 2.06 -4.21
C TYR A 74 23.50 1.32 -3.24
N GLY A 75 24.04 0.17 -3.68
CA GLY A 75 24.96 -0.63 -2.87
C GLY A 75 26.29 0.07 -2.62
N GLU A 76 26.83 0.78 -3.61
CA GLU A 76 28.05 1.59 -3.48
C GLU A 76 27.83 2.78 -2.53
N LYS A 77 26.62 3.34 -2.54
CA LYS A 77 26.15 4.38 -1.60
C LYS A 77 25.82 3.85 -0.20
N GLY A 78 26.00 2.55 0.03
CA GLY A 78 25.83 1.88 1.32
C GLY A 78 24.39 1.56 1.70
N HIS A 79 23.44 1.69 0.76
CA HIS A 79 22.04 1.33 1.01
C HIS A 79 21.81 -0.17 0.92
N LEU A 80 20.78 -0.62 1.62
CA LEU A 80 20.24 -1.96 1.53
C LEU A 80 18.96 -1.93 0.70
N GLU A 81 18.69 -3.02 -0.01
CA GLU A 81 17.36 -3.29 -0.52
C GLU A 81 16.39 -3.52 0.64
N ALA A 82 15.31 -2.74 0.66
CA ALA A 82 14.32 -2.75 1.71
C ALA A 82 12.90 -2.59 1.17
N VAL A 83 11.94 -3.04 1.96
CA VAL A 83 10.52 -2.72 1.78
C VAL A 83 10.08 -1.77 2.88
N GLN A 84 9.34 -0.73 2.51
CA GLN A 84 8.63 0.15 3.43
C GLN A 84 7.15 -0.21 3.42
N ILE A 85 6.66 -0.64 4.57
CA ILE A 85 5.29 -1.11 4.76
C ILE A 85 4.52 -0.04 5.51
N THR A 86 3.44 0.45 4.92
CA THR A 86 2.44 1.22 5.66
C THR A 86 1.33 0.28 6.10
N TYR A 87 0.87 0.39 7.35
CA TYR A 87 -0.15 -0.49 7.91
C TYR A 87 -1.06 0.23 8.90
N ASP A 88 -2.28 -0.27 9.06
CA ASP A 88 -3.27 0.13 10.04
C ASP A 88 -3.02 -0.63 11.36
N SER A 89 -2.42 0.05 12.34
CA SER A 89 -2.08 -0.48 13.66
C SER A 89 -3.29 -0.90 14.49
N SER A 90 -4.51 -0.54 14.08
CA SER A 90 -5.74 -1.07 14.69
C SER A 90 -6.14 -2.45 14.16
N LYS A 91 -5.56 -2.89 13.03
CA LYS A 91 -5.88 -4.16 12.34
C LYS A 91 -4.73 -5.16 12.36
N ILE A 92 -3.49 -4.68 12.27
CA ILE A 92 -2.27 -5.51 12.30
C ILE A 92 -1.21 -4.83 13.15
N THR A 93 -0.51 -5.59 13.98
CA THR A 93 0.51 -5.06 14.88
C THR A 93 1.90 -5.10 14.25
N TYR A 94 2.83 -4.30 14.79
CA TYR A 94 4.24 -4.38 14.40
C TYR A 94 4.85 -5.76 14.68
N SER A 95 4.42 -6.43 15.75
CA SER A 95 4.84 -7.81 16.08
C SER A 95 4.40 -8.81 15.02
N ASP A 96 3.18 -8.70 14.49
CA ASP A 96 2.72 -9.55 13.38
C ASP A 96 3.61 -9.37 12.13
N LEU A 97 4.02 -8.13 11.85
CA LEU A 97 4.93 -7.84 10.74
C LEU A 97 6.35 -8.40 10.98
N LEU A 98 6.85 -8.33 12.22
CA LEU A 98 8.13 -8.96 12.60
C LEU A 98 8.06 -10.48 12.42
N ASP A 99 6.97 -11.12 12.83
CA ASP A 99 6.77 -12.57 12.67
C ASP A 99 6.78 -12.99 11.20
N VAL A 100 6.15 -12.21 10.33
CA VAL A 100 6.23 -12.43 8.89
C VAL A 100 7.65 -12.22 8.40
N PHE A 101 8.31 -11.12 8.78
CA PHE A 101 9.69 -10.82 8.38
C PHE A 101 10.66 -11.95 8.72
N TRP A 102 10.66 -12.45 9.95
CA TRP A 102 11.53 -13.54 10.40
C TRP A 102 11.33 -14.83 9.59
N ARG A 103 10.11 -15.06 9.07
CA ARG A 103 9.76 -16.20 8.23
C ARG A 103 10.06 -16.00 6.75
N GLN A 104 10.67 -14.89 6.35
CA GLN A 104 11.05 -14.62 4.94
C GLN A 104 12.56 -14.55 4.70
N ILE A 105 13.38 -14.65 5.76
CA ILE A 105 14.83 -14.46 5.71
C ILE A 105 15.59 -15.62 6.37
N ASP A 106 16.89 -15.71 6.10
CA ASP A 106 17.86 -16.36 6.98
C ASP A 106 18.40 -15.32 7.98
N PRO A 107 17.95 -15.31 9.24
CA PRO A 107 18.37 -14.33 10.23
C PRO A 107 19.77 -14.58 10.78
N THR A 108 20.47 -15.64 10.31
CA THR A 108 21.83 -16.02 10.71
C THR A 108 22.88 -15.73 9.64
N ASP A 109 22.47 -15.19 8.49
CA ASP A 109 23.35 -14.91 7.36
C ASP A 109 23.78 -13.44 7.31
N GLU A 110 25.08 -13.21 7.51
CA GLU A 110 25.70 -11.87 7.50
C GLU A 110 26.15 -11.42 6.11
N GLY A 111 26.25 -12.33 5.13
CA GLY A 111 26.87 -12.04 3.83
C GLY A 111 25.89 -11.77 2.69
N GLY A 112 24.60 -11.62 2.99
CA GLY A 112 23.51 -11.52 2.02
C GLY A 112 22.43 -12.56 2.30
N GLN A 113 21.41 -12.64 1.47
CA GLN A 113 20.29 -13.57 1.66
C GLN A 113 20.21 -14.52 0.48
N PHE A 114 20.38 -15.82 0.77
CA PHE A 114 20.28 -16.89 -0.23
C PHE A 114 21.23 -16.64 -1.41
N ALA A 115 20.74 -16.69 -2.65
CA ALA A 115 21.52 -16.37 -3.86
C ALA A 115 22.01 -14.91 -3.93
N ASP A 116 21.34 -13.96 -3.25
CA ASP A 116 21.73 -12.56 -3.28
C ASP A 116 22.83 -12.29 -2.25
N ARG A 117 24.08 -12.17 -2.71
CA ARG A 117 25.25 -11.93 -1.86
C ARG A 117 25.69 -10.47 -1.92
N GLY A 118 26.17 -9.95 -0.79
CA GLY A 118 26.66 -8.58 -0.67
C GLY A 118 26.02 -7.82 0.50
N LYS A 119 26.67 -6.74 0.92
CA LYS A 119 26.22 -5.92 2.08
C LYS A 119 24.83 -5.33 1.87
N GLN A 120 24.49 -5.03 0.63
CA GLN A 120 23.20 -4.45 0.24
C GLN A 120 22.03 -5.44 0.36
N TYR A 121 22.32 -6.74 0.49
CA TYR A 121 21.32 -7.80 0.66
C TYR A 121 21.30 -8.39 2.07
N ARG A 122 22.03 -7.82 3.03
CA ARG A 122 21.98 -8.27 4.43
C ARG A 122 20.61 -7.99 5.05
N SER A 123 20.26 -8.71 6.11
CA SER A 123 19.00 -8.50 6.82
C SER A 123 19.10 -7.37 7.86
N ALA A 124 18.11 -6.48 7.88
CA ALA A 124 18.02 -5.41 8.87
C ALA A 124 16.56 -5.00 9.14
N ILE A 125 16.29 -4.59 10.37
CA ILE A 125 15.04 -3.96 10.81
C ILE A 125 15.31 -2.48 11.07
N PHE A 126 14.60 -1.60 10.36
CA PHE A 126 14.72 -0.16 10.50
C PHE A 126 13.59 0.37 11.37
N TYR A 127 13.88 0.69 12.64
CA TYR A 127 12.86 1.16 13.59
C TYR A 127 12.58 2.65 13.43
N HIS A 128 11.30 3.02 13.47
CA HIS A 128 10.83 4.40 13.33
C HIS A 128 10.60 5.10 14.67
N ASN A 129 10.50 4.33 15.77
CA ASN A 129 10.34 4.83 17.13
C ASN A 129 10.87 3.82 18.17
N ASP A 130 10.93 4.23 19.44
CA ASP A 130 11.48 3.41 20.53
C ASP A 130 10.64 2.16 20.84
N GLU A 131 9.32 2.21 20.59
CA GLU A 131 8.45 1.04 20.74
C GLU A 131 8.82 -0.04 19.72
N GLN A 132 8.97 0.31 18.44
CA GLN A 132 9.42 -0.62 17.40
C GLN A 132 10.80 -1.17 17.70
N LYS A 133 11.72 -0.34 18.22
CA LYS A 133 13.04 -0.80 18.64
C LYS A 133 12.93 -1.89 19.71
N GLY A 134 12.15 -1.63 20.77
CA GLY A 134 11.96 -2.59 21.87
C GLY A 134 11.28 -3.89 21.42
N LEU A 135 10.25 -3.79 20.55
CA LEU A 135 9.59 -4.96 19.97
C LEU A 135 10.53 -5.78 19.06
N ALA A 136 11.33 -5.11 18.23
CA ALA A 136 12.31 -5.76 17.37
C ALA A 136 13.39 -6.48 18.20
N GLU A 137 13.96 -5.82 19.21
CA GLU A 137 14.97 -6.39 20.10
C GLU A 137 14.42 -7.60 20.86
N LYS A 138 13.21 -7.48 21.41
CA LYS A 138 12.52 -8.58 22.08
C LYS A 138 12.26 -9.76 21.14
N SER A 139 11.71 -9.50 19.94
CA SER A 139 11.44 -10.57 18.96
C SER A 139 12.70 -11.29 18.50
N LYS A 140 13.82 -10.55 18.33
CA LYS A 140 15.14 -11.11 17.99
C LYS A 140 15.67 -11.99 19.12
N GLU A 141 15.54 -11.56 20.37
CA GLU A 141 15.94 -12.32 21.54
C GLU A 141 15.11 -13.61 21.69
N GLU A 142 13.80 -13.51 21.54
CA GLU A 142 12.88 -14.66 21.58
C GLU A 142 13.19 -15.67 20.47
N LEU A 143 13.45 -15.20 19.25
CA LEU A 143 13.86 -16.03 18.12
C LEU A 143 15.20 -16.74 18.38
N GLY A 144 16.17 -16.03 18.97
CA GLY A 144 17.46 -16.61 19.35
C GLY A 144 17.33 -17.68 20.44
N LYS A 145 16.37 -17.54 21.35
CA LYS A 145 16.10 -18.52 22.43
C LYS A 145 15.19 -19.67 22.01
N SER A 146 14.55 -19.60 20.84
CA SER A 146 13.52 -20.56 20.44
C SER A 146 14.07 -21.95 20.11
N GLY A 147 15.39 -22.14 20.10
CA GLY A 147 16.04 -23.37 19.65
C GLY A 147 15.87 -23.65 18.15
N ARG A 148 15.33 -22.69 17.39
CA ARG A 148 15.16 -22.85 15.95
C ARG A 148 16.50 -22.69 15.24
N PHE A 149 17.39 -21.81 15.69
CA PHE A 149 18.64 -21.51 15.01
C PHE A 149 19.88 -21.96 15.79
N ASP A 150 20.76 -22.70 15.12
CA ASP A 150 22.03 -23.18 15.67
C ASP A 150 23.11 -22.08 15.68
N LYS A 151 22.89 -21.00 14.93
CA LYS A 151 23.76 -19.84 14.83
C LYS A 151 23.09 -18.62 15.46
N PRO A 152 23.88 -17.64 15.97
CA PRO A 152 23.33 -16.39 16.47
C PRO A 152 22.51 -15.65 15.42
N ILE A 153 21.48 -14.93 15.86
CA ILE A 153 20.69 -14.04 15.00
C ILE A 153 21.50 -12.76 14.74
N VAL A 154 21.93 -12.57 13.49
CA VAL A 154 22.81 -11.45 13.08
C VAL A 154 22.05 -10.27 12.51
N THR A 155 20.77 -10.42 12.16
CA THR A 155 19.91 -9.34 11.64
C THR A 155 20.01 -8.07 12.49
N GLU A 156 20.34 -6.95 11.84
CA GLU A 156 20.58 -5.70 12.55
C GLU A 156 19.29 -4.98 12.91
N ILE A 157 19.32 -4.20 13.98
CA ILE A 157 18.22 -3.31 14.39
C ILE A 157 18.77 -1.89 14.36
N ILE A 158 18.39 -1.12 13.35
CA ILE A 158 18.99 0.16 12.98
C ILE A 158 17.92 1.24 13.04
N LYS A 159 18.28 2.46 13.44
CA LYS A 159 17.34 3.59 13.35
C LYS A 159 16.99 3.83 11.88
N ALA A 160 15.70 3.98 11.57
CA ALA A 160 15.29 4.32 10.22
C ALA A 160 15.92 5.65 9.77
N SER A 161 16.48 5.65 8.57
CA SER A 161 16.97 6.84 7.88
C SER A 161 16.06 7.16 6.69
N VAL A 162 16.51 8.03 5.79
CA VAL A 162 15.78 8.29 4.54
C VAL A 162 15.66 6.98 3.77
N PHE A 163 14.44 6.47 3.63
CA PHE A 163 14.09 5.48 2.62
C PHE A 163 14.18 6.16 1.26
N TYR A 164 14.51 5.48 0.15
CA TYR A 164 14.52 5.95 -1.25
C TYR A 164 13.67 5.01 -2.09
N LYS A 165 12.54 5.49 -2.63
CA LYS A 165 11.65 4.65 -3.44
C LYS A 165 12.40 4.20 -4.70
N ALA A 166 12.43 2.89 -4.93
CA ALA A 166 13.01 2.34 -6.14
C ALA A 166 12.18 2.73 -7.36
N GLU A 167 12.81 2.62 -8.52
CA GLU A 167 12.26 2.89 -9.84
C GLU A 167 10.95 2.13 -10.08
N ALA A 168 10.07 2.69 -10.91
CA ALA A 168 8.72 2.15 -11.12
C ALA A 168 8.71 0.69 -11.59
N TYR A 169 9.76 0.23 -12.29
CA TYR A 169 9.86 -1.16 -12.76
C TYR A 169 10.13 -2.17 -11.63
N HIS A 170 10.65 -1.73 -10.48
CA HIS A 170 10.85 -2.58 -9.30
C HIS A 170 9.58 -2.77 -8.46
N GLN A 171 8.64 -1.82 -8.54
CA GLN A 171 7.40 -1.87 -7.76
C GLN A 171 6.48 -2.96 -8.31
N CYS A 172 5.91 -3.78 -7.41
CA CYS A 172 5.05 -4.92 -7.73
C CYS A 172 5.67 -5.88 -8.77
N TYR A 173 7.01 -6.05 -8.74
CA TYR A 173 7.74 -6.81 -9.75
C TYR A 173 7.21 -8.24 -9.89
N TYR A 174 6.86 -8.88 -8.77
CA TYR A 174 6.31 -10.23 -8.75
C TYR A 174 4.96 -10.36 -9.49
N ARG A 175 4.18 -9.26 -9.57
CA ARG A 175 2.92 -9.21 -10.33
C ARG A 175 3.17 -8.92 -11.81
N LYS A 176 4.04 -7.94 -12.09
CA LYS A 176 4.40 -7.45 -13.45
C LYS A 176 5.15 -8.51 -14.25
N ASN A 177 6.12 -9.16 -13.62
CA ASN A 177 7.06 -10.11 -14.25
C ASN A 177 6.96 -11.49 -13.60
N PRO A 178 5.79 -12.16 -13.64
CA PRO A 178 5.56 -13.38 -12.86
C PRO A 178 6.49 -14.53 -13.27
N MET A 179 6.77 -14.72 -14.56
CA MET A 179 7.65 -15.81 -15.01
C MET A 179 9.13 -15.55 -14.65
N PRO A 180 9.72 -14.38 -14.96
CA PRO A 180 11.07 -14.05 -14.48
C PRO A 180 11.19 -14.10 -12.95
N TYR A 181 10.22 -13.53 -12.24
CA TYR A 181 10.19 -13.56 -10.78
C TYR A 181 10.15 -14.99 -10.24
N GLU A 182 9.25 -15.84 -10.75
CA GLU A 182 9.12 -17.22 -10.27
C GLU A 182 10.38 -18.03 -10.56
N PHE A 183 10.95 -17.89 -11.75
CA PHE A 183 12.22 -18.51 -12.09
C PHE A 183 13.34 -18.06 -11.15
N TYR A 184 13.44 -16.77 -10.88
CA TYR A 184 14.41 -16.23 -9.92
C TYR A 184 14.15 -16.76 -8.49
N ARG A 185 12.91 -16.71 -8.01
CA ARG A 185 12.51 -17.12 -6.65
C ARG A 185 12.84 -18.59 -6.40
N VAL A 186 12.48 -19.48 -7.32
CA VAL A 186 12.77 -20.92 -7.22
C VAL A 186 14.27 -21.19 -7.19
N ASN A 187 15.04 -20.49 -8.04
CA ASN A 187 16.49 -20.68 -8.12
C ASN A 187 17.28 -19.93 -7.02
N SER A 188 16.64 -19.03 -6.27
CA SER A 188 17.31 -18.26 -5.21
C SER A 188 17.73 -19.14 -4.02
N GLY A 189 17.09 -20.30 -3.81
CA GLY A 189 17.25 -21.14 -2.62
C GLY A 189 16.42 -20.69 -1.42
N ARG A 190 15.72 -19.55 -1.51
CA ARG A 190 14.89 -19.00 -0.43
C ARG A 190 13.76 -19.94 -0.02
N ASP A 191 12.97 -20.42 -0.98
CA ASP A 191 11.81 -21.27 -0.65
C ASP A 191 12.21 -22.62 -0.06
N GLU A 192 13.30 -23.22 -0.56
CA GLU A 192 13.85 -24.46 0.00
C GLU A 192 14.28 -24.26 1.45
N TYR A 193 14.99 -23.17 1.74
CA TYR A 193 15.41 -22.82 3.09
C TYR A 193 14.20 -22.61 4.01
N LEU A 194 13.25 -21.78 3.59
CA LEU A 194 12.07 -21.45 4.40
C LEU A 194 11.22 -22.70 4.70
N LYS A 195 11.02 -23.56 3.69
CA LYS A 195 10.30 -24.83 3.86
C LYS A 195 10.98 -25.74 4.87
N LYS A 196 12.31 -25.87 4.79
CA LYS A 196 13.09 -26.67 5.73
C LYS A 196 13.05 -26.12 7.15
N ARG A 197 13.00 -24.79 7.30
CA ARG A 197 13.11 -24.13 8.61
C ARG A 197 11.80 -24.01 9.37
N TRP A 198 10.70 -23.80 8.67
CA TRP A 198 9.42 -23.47 9.30
C TRP A 198 8.40 -24.62 9.31
N ASN A 199 8.65 -25.72 8.58
CA ASN A 199 7.76 -26.89 8.45
C ASN A 199 6.34 -26.55 7.91
N ASN A 200 5.73 -27.46 7.15
CA ASN A 200 4.45 -27.21 6.45
C ASN A 200 3.22 -26.89 7.34
N ASN A 201 3.34 -26.99 8.67
CA ASN A 201 2.22 -26.80 9.62
C ASN A 201 2.17 -25.39 10.25
N GLU A 202 3.20 -24.57 10.06
CA GLU A 202 3.25 -23.18 10.53
C GLU A 202 3.47 -22.24 9.32
N LYS A 203 2.76 -22.49 8.22
CA LYS A 203 2.88 -21.66 7.03
C LYS A 203 2.72 -20.18 7.43
N PRO A 204 3.72 -19.30 7.17
CA PRO A 204 3.38 -17.89 7.00
C PRO A 204 2.27 -17.82 5.95
N PRO A 205 1.29 -16.90 6.06
CA PRO A 205 0.12 -16.88 5.17
C PRO A 205 0.57 -17.08 3.73
N ASP A 206 0.33 -18.28 3.21
CA ASP A 206 0.74 -18.67 1.87
C ASP A 206 -0.32 -18.10 0.95
N PRO A 207 0.00 -17.07 0.16
CA PRO A 207 -1.00 -16.45 -0.68
C PRO A 207 -1.17 -17.17 -2.02
N THR A 208 -0.54 -18.34 -2.15
CA THR A 208 -0.66 -19.27 -3.27
C THR A 208 -1.40 -20.56 -2.88
N GLU A 209 -1.85 -20.73 -1.64
CA GLU A 209 -2.78 -21.81 -1.25
C GLU A 209 -4.26 -21.49 -1.52
N THR A 210 -4.51 -20.91 -2.69
CA THR A 210 -5.74 -21.20 -3.43
C THR A 210 -5.32 -21.87 -4.72
N ASN A 211 -5.49 -23.19 -4.75
CA ASN A 211 -5.28 -24.10 -5.86
C ASN A 211 -5.37 -23.49 -7.28
N SER A 212 -4.30 -23.76 -8.02
CA SER A 212 -4.25 -24.36 -9.37
C SER A 212 -5.38 -24.04 -10.36
N GLU A 213 -4.98 -23.66 -11.57
CA GLU A 213 -5.82 -23.42 -12.75
C GLU A 213 -6.74 -22.19 -12.71
N SER A 214 -7.46 -21.92 -11.61
CA SER A 214 -8.44 -20.81 -11.53
C SER A 214 -7.81 -19.40 -11.60
N GLN A 215 -6.66 -19.18 -10.94
CA GLN A 215 -5.95 -17.89 -11.03
C GLN A 215 -5.19 -17.72 -12.34
N LYS A 216 -4.72 -18.82 -12.93
CA LYS A 216 -4.07 -18.80 -14.24
C LYS A 216 -5.09 -18.54 -15.34
N SER A 217 -6.28 -19.16 -15.27
CA SER A 217 -7.39 -18.88 -16.18
C SER A 217 -7.90 -17.45 -16.00
N GLY A 218 -8.04 -16.95 -14.77
CA GLY A 218 -8.41 -15.56 -14.50
C GLY A 218 -7.42 -14.56 -15.09
N LYS A 219 -6.11 -14.78 -14.89
CA LYS A 219 -5.05 -13.91 -15.45
C LYS A 219 -5.03 -13.93 -16.98
N GLU A 220 -5.15 -15.11 -17.60
CA GLU A 220 -5.21 -15.25 -19.06
C GLU A 220 -6.51 -14.70 -19.66
N GLU A 221 -7.63 -14.82 -18.96
CA GLU A 221 -8.89 -14.18 -19.36
C GLU A 221 -8.80 -12.66 -19.31
N LEU A 222 -8.22 -12.10 -18.25
CA LEU A 222 -8.02 -10.65 -18.14
C LEU A 222 -7.12 -10.13 -19.24
N LYS A 223 -6.03 -10.83 -19.59
CA LYS A 223 -5.16 -10.46 -20.72
C LYS A 223 -5.85 -10.51 -22.08
N LYS A 224 -6.92 -11.31 -22.23
CA LYS A 224 -7.74 -11.34 -23.46
C LYS A 224 -8.78 -10.24 -23.48
N LYS A 225 -9.28 -9.82 -22.32
CA LYS A 225 -10.35 -8.82 -22.15
C LYS A 225 -9.82 -7.38 -22.08
N LEU A 226 -8.63 -7.19 -21.53
CA LEU A 226 -8.00 -5.88 -21.30
C LEU A 226 -6.92 -5.60 -22.34
N THR A 227 -6.71 -4.33 -22.66
CA THR A 227 -5.49 -3.91 -23.37
C THR A 227 -4.26 -4.08 -22.49
N SER A 228 -3.06 -4.10 -23.10
CA SER A 228 -1.81 -4.20 -22.34
C SER A 228 -1.69 -3.12 -21.26
N LEU A 229 -2.05 -1.87 -21.58
CA LEU A 229 -2.02 -0.76 -20.63
C LEU A 229 -3.04 -0.94 -19.50
N GLN A 230 -4.27 -1.36 -19.81
CA GLN A 230 -5.30 -1.61 -18.79
C GLN A 230 -4.88 -2.74 -17.84
N TYR A 231 -4.28 -3.80 -18.38
CA TYR A 231 -3.73 -4.89 -17.56
C TYR A 231 -2.57 -4.41 -16.68
N GLU A 232 -1.62 -3.66 -17.26
CA GLU A 232 -0.46 -3.12 -16.54
C GLU A 232 -0.88 -2.20 -15.40
N VAL A 233 -1.81 -1.28 -15.65
CA VAL A 233 -2.34 -0.36 -14.63
C VAL A 233 -3.06 -1.15 -13.55
N THR A 234 -4.11 -1.91 -13.90
CA THR A 234 -4.99 -2.53 -12.90
C THR A 234 -4.32 -3.65 -12.11
N GLN A 235 -3.55 -4.52 -12.77
CA GLN A 235 -2.99 -5.73 -12.16
C GLN A 235 -1.51 -5.57 -11.78
N GLY A 236 -0.81 -4.67 -12.46
CA GLY A 236 0.61 -4.41 -12.26
C GLY A 236 0.90 -3.16 -11.44
N CYS A 237 -0.09 -2.41 -10.96
CA CYS A 237 0.15 -1.12 -10.28
C CYS A 237 0.93 -0.13 -11.19
N GLY A 238 0.66 -0.18 -12.50
CA GLY A 238 1.19 0.76 -13.48
C GLY A 238 0.52 2.13 -13.37
N THR A 239 1.10 3.12 -14.05
CA THR A 239 0.51 4.46 -14.18
C THR A 239 0.57 4.87 -15.64
N GLU A 240 -0.57 5.24 -16.21
CA GLU A 240 -0.65 5.68 -17.61
C GLU A 240 -0.02 7.07 -17.81
N PRO A 241 0.37 7.45 -19.03
CA PRO A 241 0.90 8.79 -19.29
C PRO A 241 -0.10 9.92 -18.99
N ALA A 242 0.41 11.02 -18.44
CA ALA A 242 -0.37 12.25 -18.26
C ALA A 242 -0.78 12.84 -19.61
N PHE A 243 -2.02 13.35 -19.71
CA PHE A 243 -2.61 14.00 -20.89
C PHE A 243 -2.74 13.14 -22.16
N ASP A 244 -2.22 11.90 -22.14
CA ASP A 244 -2.38 10.91 -23.21
C ASP A 244 -3.16 9.71 -22.70
N ASN A 245 -4.42 9.97 -22.32
CA ASN A 245 -5.34 8.96 -21.82
C ASN A 245 -6.80 9.30 -22.15
N ALA A 246 -7.70 8.34 -21.97
CA ALA A 246 -9.06 8.45 -22.50
C ALA A 246 -9.97 9.45 -21.76
N TYR A 247 -9.72 9.73 -20.48
CA TYR A 247 -10.68 10.44 -19.64
C TYR A 247 -10.15 11.68 -18.92
N TRP A 248 -8.90 12.11 -19.13
CA TRP A 248 -8.40 13.34 -18.50
C TRP A 248 -9.30 14.54 -18.83
N ASP A 249 -9.70 14.72 -20.10
CA ASP A 249 -10.54 15.83 -20.56
C ASP A 249 -12.03 15.52 -20.67
N ASN A 250 -12.47 14.27 -20.46
CA ASN A 250 -13.88 13.89 -20.57
C ASN A 250 -14.78 14.71 -19.61
N LYS A 251 -15.84 15.34 -20.16
CA LYS A 251 -16.84 16.16 -19.45
C LYS A 251 -18.28 15.66 -19.60
N LYS A 252 -18.52 14.49 -20.20
CA LYS A 252 -19.87 13.94 -20.40
C LYS A 252 -20.50 13.56 -19.06
N GLU A 253 -21.84 13.65 -18.97
CA GLU A 253 -22.58 13.15 -17.80
C GLU A 253 -22.56 11.62 -17.80
N GLY A 254 -22.23 11.01 -16.66
CA GLY A 254 -22.17 9.56 -16.52
C GLY A 254 -21.37 9.12 -15.31
N ILE A 255 -21.12 7.82 -15.19
CA ILE A 255 -20.31 7.24 -14.12
C ILE A 255 -19.07 6.54 -14.68
N TYR A 256 -18.06 6.40 -13.83
CA TYR A 256 -16.86 5.62 -14.10
C TYR A 256 -16.91 4.37 -13.24
N VAL A 257 -16.85 3.21 -13.89
CA VAL A 257 -16.84 1.90 -13.25
C VAL A 257 -15.45 1.28 -13.37
N ASP A 258 -15.13 0.31 -12.52
CA ASP A 258 -13.92 -0.51 -12.69
C ASP A 258 -14.02 -1.27 -14.02
N ILE A 259 -12.97 -1.18 -14.83
CA ILE A 259 -12.90 -1.89 -16.10
C ILE A 259 -12.86 -3.42 -15.94
N VAL A 260 -12.46 -3.92 -14.77
CA VAL A 260 -12.36 -5.35 -14.45
C VAL A 260 -13.67 -5.90 -13.88
N SER A 261 -14.16 -5.34 -12.77
CA SER A 261 -15.36 -5.84 -12.07
C SER A 261 -16.67 -5.21 -12.56
N GLY A 262 -16.61 -4.02 -13.17
CA GLY A 262 -17.79 -3.21 -13.44
C GLY A 262 -18.39 -2.53 -12.21
N GLU A 263 -17.74 -2.58 -11.04
CA GLU A 263 -18.26 -1.92 -9.84
C GLU A 263 -18.25 -0.38 -10.01
N PRO A 264 -19.28 0.36 -9.58
CA PRO A 264 -19.31 1.82 -9.67
C PRO A 264 -18.25 2.48 -8.78
N LEU A 265 -17.38 3.31 -9.35
CA LEU A 265 -16.27 3.93 -8.62
C LEU A 265 -16.46 5.44 -8.44
N PHE A 266 -16.72 6.18 -9.53
CA PHE A 266 -16.79 7.64 -9.51
C PHE A 266 -17.94 8.17 -10.37
N SER A 267 -18.41 9.38 -10.06
CA SER A 267 -19.40 10.11 -10.84
C SER A 267 -18.74 11.26 -11.61
N SER A 268 -19.23 11.56 -12.81
CA SER A 268 -18.81 12.76 -13.54
C SER A 268 -19.16 14.06 -12.78
N LEU A 269 -20.12 14.03 -11.85
CA LEU A 269 -20.48 15.19 -11.02
C LEU A 269 -19.39 15.60 -10.03
N ASP A 270 -18.56 14.64 -9.62
CA ASP A 270 -17.44 14.88 -8.71
C ASP A 270 -16.10 14.98 -9.47
N LYS A 271 -16.11 14.81 -10.80
CA LYS A 271 -14.94 14.99 -11.66
C LYS A 271 -14.66 16.46 -11.87
N TYR A 272 -13.39 16.85 -11.81
CA TYR A 272 -12.96 18.22 -12.06
C TYR A 272 -11.63 18.25 -12.83
N ASP A 273 -11.26 19.44 -13.30
CA ASP A 273 -9.96 19.67 -13.93
C ASP A 273 -8.92 20.01 -12.88
N SER A 274 -7.99 19.09 -12.64
CA SER A 274 -6.88 19.27 -11.70
C SER A 274 -5.63 19.84 -12.34
N GLY A 275 -5.54 19.88 -13.68
CA GLY A 275 -4.31 20.19 -14.40
C GLY A 275 -3.21 19.13 -14.29
N THR A 276 -3.46 17.96 -13.70
CA THR A 276 -2.42 16.92 -13.54
C THR A 276 -2.29 15.98 -14.73
N GLY A 277 -3.26 16.01 -15.67
CA GLY A 277 -3.26 15.14 -16.85
C GLY A 277 -3.89 13.76 -16.65
N TRP A 278 -4.54 13.53 -15.51
CA TRP A 278 -5.32 12.31 -15.24
C TRP A 278 -6.72 12.67 -14.75
N PRO A 279 -7.75 11.84 -15.01
CA PRO A 279 -9.09 12.08 -14.49
C PRO A 279 -9.06 12.19 -12.96
N SER A 280 -9.51 13.34 -12.47
CA SER A 280 -9.47 13.68 -11.04
C SER A 280 -10.87 13.89 -10.48
N PHE A 281 -11.12 13.29 -9.31
CA PHE A 281 -12.42 13.33 -8.64
C PHE A 281 -12.28 13.84 -7.21
N THR A 282 -13.32 14.45 -6.66
CA THR A 282 -13.32 14.97 -5.28
C THR A 282 -13.71 13.93 -4.23
N ARG A 283 -14.43 12.87 -4.64
CA ARG A 283 -14.87 11.74 -3.82
C ARG A 283 -15.31 10.55 -4.67
N PRO A 284 -15.35 9.33 -4.12
CA PRO A 284 -15.96 8.19 -4.78
C PRO A 284 -17.49 8.27 -4.78
N LEU A 285 -18.09 7.58 -5.76
CA LEU A 285 -19.53 7.40 -5.89
C LEU A 285 -20.08 6.53 -4.75
N GLU A 286 -19.42 5.41 -4.48
CA GLU A 286 -19.74 4.48 -3.39
C GLU A 286 -18.47 4.25 -2.56
N PRO A 287 -18.34 4.83 -1.36
CA PRO A 287 -17.12 4.70 -0.55
C PRO A 287 -16.71 3.25 -0.27
N LYS A 288 -17.68 2.33 -0.17
CA LYS A 288 -17.45 0.89 0.04
C LYS A 288 -16.77 0.18 -1.14
N ASN A 289 -16.84 0.75 -2.35
CA ASN A 289 -16.21 0.20 -3.55
C ASN A 289 -14.75 0.66 -3.70
N ILE A 290 -14.27 1.51 -2.79
CA ILE A 290 -12.90 2.01 -2.75
C ILE A 290 -12.17 1.44 -1.53
N VAL A 291 -11.00 0.88 -1.80
CA VAL A 291 -10.00 0.57 -0.79
C VAL A 291 -8.90 1.61 -0.93
N THR A 292 -8.76 2.48 0.07
CA THR A 292 -7.64 3.42 0.15
C THR A 292 -6.50 2.79 0.92
N LYS A 293 -5.29 2.98 0.39
CA LYS A 293 -4.05 2.46 0.89
C LYS A 293 -3.04 3.60 1.02
N ILE A 294 -3.02 4.23 2.19
CA ILE A 294 -2.17 5.40 2.48
C ILE A 294 -0.67 5.06 2.41
N ASP A 295 0.08 5.73 1.54
CA ASP A 295 1.55 5.77 1.53
C ASP A 295 2.02 7.15 2.05
N LYS A 296 2.79 7.16 3.15
CA LYS A 296 3.36 8.36 3.78
C LYS A 296 4.89 8.43 3.68
N SER A 297 5.46 7.73 2.72
CA SER A 297 6.91 7.78 2.47
C SER A 297 7.26 9.13 1.84
N PHE A 298 8.38 9.75 2.24
CA PHE A 298 9.01 10.90 1.53
C PHE A 298 8.37 12.30 1.54
N PHE A 299 7.74 12.74 2.63
CA PHE A 299 7.13 14.09 2.71
C PHE A 299 6.07 14.37 1.63
N MET A 300 5.66 13.37 0.85
CA MET A 300 4.52 13.40 -0.06
C MET A 300 3.62 12.22 0.29
N ALA A 301 2.51 12.47 0.98
CA ALA A 301 1.53 11.43 1.24
C ALA A 301 0.80 11.11 -0.07
N ARG A 302 1.01 9.93 -0.65
CA ARG A 302 0.21 9.43 -1.76
C ARG A 302 -0.60 8.26 -1.24
N THR A 303 -1.91 8.32 -1.31
CA THR A 303 -2.72 7.19 -0.86
C THR A 303 -3.14 6.39 -2.07
N GLU A 304 -2.59 5.20 -2.31
CA GLU A 304 -3.07 4.32 -3.37
C GLU A 304 -4.58 4.09 -3.23
N VAL A 305 -5.27 4.03 -4.36
CA VAL A 305 -6.70 3.78 -4.46
C VAL A 305 -6.89 2.52 -5.29
N ARG A 306 -7.58 1.53 -4.73
CA ARG A 306 -7.92 0.26 -5.39
C ARG A 306 -9.42 0.01 -5.37
N SER A 307 -9.92 -0.78 -6.32
CA SER A 307 -11.30 -1.23 -6.33
C SER A 307 -11.52 -2.36 -5.32
N ALA A 308 -12.68 -2.38 -4.67
CA ALA A 308 -12.93 -3.33 -3.59
C ALA A 308 -13.16 -4.76 -4.09
N HIS A 309 -13.84 -4.93 -5.24
CA HIS A 309 -14.19 -6.27 -5.72
C HIS A 309 -13.08 -6.94 -6.55
N ALA A 310 -12.36 -6.19 -7.39
CA ALA A 310 -11.31 -6.76 -8.25
C ALA A 310 -9.88 -6.52 -7.75
N ASP A 311 -9.68 -5.76 -6.66
CA ASP A 311 -8.35 -5.30 -6.23
C ASP A 311 -7.58 -4.61 -7.38
N SER A 312 -8.28 -3.94 -8.30
CA SER A 312 -7.65 -3.22 -9.41
C SER A 312 -6.95 -1.98 -8.86
N HIS A 313 -5.67 -1.79 -9.18
CA HIS A 313 -5.01 -0.51 -8.94
C HIS A 313 -5.67 0.58 -9.80
N LEU A 314 -6.23 1.61 -9.14
CA LEU A 314 -6.94 2.69 -9.81
C LEU A 314 -6.05 3.93 -9.94
N GLY A 315 -5.29 4.27 -8.89
CA GLY A 315 -4.42 5.44 -8.86
C GLY A 315 -4.12 5.86 -7.44
N HIS A 316 -4.12 7.17 -7.17
CA HIS A 316 -3.84 7.70 -5.83
C HIS A 316 -4.78 8.84 -5.44
N VAL A 317 -5.00 9.04 -4.14
CA VAL A 317 -5.68 10.19 -3.54
C VAL A 317 -4.70 11.06 -2.76
N PHE A 318 -4.88 12.38 -2.92
CA PHE A 318 -4.05 13.45 -2.37
C PHE A 318 -4.92 14.44 -1.59
N ASP A 319 -4.31 15.22 -0.69
CA ASP A 319 -4.95 16.26 0.15
C ASP A 319 -4.86 17.68 -0.44
N ASP A 320 -4.61 17.77 -1.76
CA ASP A 320 -4.50 19.01 -2.55
C ASP A 320 -5.75 19.29 -3.42
N GLY A 321 -6.89 18.67 -3.08
CA GLY A 321 -8.14 18.79 -3.82
C GLY A 321 -8.92 20.06 -3.48
N PRO A 322 -9.94 20.40 -4.29
CA PRO A 322 -10.82 21.53 -4.01
C PRO A 322 -11.72 21.24 -2.79
N ALA A 323 -12.19 22.32 -2.16
CA ALA A 323 -13.27 22.23 -1.18
C ALA A 323 -14.53 21.60 -1.80
N PRO A 324 -15.38 20.90 -1.01
CA PRO A 324 -15.35 20.80 0.45
C PRO A 324 -14.52 19.64 1.00
N THR A 325 -14.16 18.64 0.18
CA THR A 325 -13.46 17.45 0.68
C THR A 325 -11.97 17.71 0.89
N GLY A 326 -11.37 18.60 0.10
CA GLY A 326 -9.91 18.78 0.07
C GLY A 326 -9.18 17.60 -0.55
N LEU A 327 -9.89 16.62 -1.10
CA LEU A 327 -9.31 15.39 -1.64
C LEU A 327 -9.30 15.41 -3.16
N ARG A 328 -8.19 14.95 -3.74
CA ARG A 328 -8.04 14.71 -5.18
C ARG A 328 -7.78 13.24 -5.45
N TYR A 329 -8.79 12.52 -5.89
CA TYR A 329 -8.67 11.15 -6.40
C TYR A 329 -8.17 11.21 -7.85
N CYS A 330 -6.87 11.05 -8.05
CA CYS A 330 -6.19 11.06 -9.34
C CYS A 330 -6.09 9.63 -9.89
N MET A 331 -7.02 9.25 -10.76
CA MET A 331 -7.18 7.88 -11.25
C MET A 331 -6.58 7.70 -12.64
N ASN A 332 -6.19 6.48 -12.99
CA ASN A 332 -5.84 6.10 -14.34
C ASN A 332 -7.12 5.82 -15.14
N SER A 333 -7.26 6.42 -16.31
CA SER A 333 -8.32 6.11 -17.27
C SER A 333 -8.30 4.64 -17.69
N ALA A 334 -7.12 4.03 -17.81
CA ALA A 334 -6.93 2.62 -18.11
C ALA A 334 -7.48 1.67 -17.02
N ALA A 335 -7.77 2.17 -15.82
CA ALA A 335 -8.46 1.40 -14.78
C ALA A 335 -9.99 1.59 -14.80
N LEU A 336 -10.48 2.52 -15.62
CA LEU A 336 -11.88 2.95 -15.63
C LEU A 336 -12.56 2.60 -16.95
N ARG A 337 -13.87 2.40 -16.89
CA ARG A 337 -14.77 2.42 -18.03
C ARG A 337 -15.85 3.46 -17.79
N PHE A 338 -15.97 4.42 -18.71
CA PHE A 338 -17.00 5.44 -18.61
C PHE A 338 -18.32 4.92 -19.19
N ILE A 339 -19.42 5.11 -18.47
CA ILE A 339 -20.78 4.79 -18.89
C ILE A 339 -21.56 6.11 -18.98
N PRO A 340 -21.90 6.58 -20.18
CA PRO A 340 -22.72 7.78 -20.37
C PRO A 340 -24.06 7.66 -19.66
N LYS A 341 -24.59 8.78 -19.18
CA LYS A 341 -25.90 8.87 -18.50
C LYS A 341 -27.01 8.16 -19.28
N GLU A 342 -27.03 8.36 -20.59
CA GLU A 342 -28.00 7.79 -21.53
C GLU A 342 -27.97 6.25 -21.61
N ASP A 343 -26.84 5.63 -21.24
CA ASP A 343 -26.64 4.17 -21.27
C ASP A 343 -26.75 3.52 -19.88
N LEU A 344 -26.88 4.30 -18.79
CA LEU A 344 -26.89 3.76 -17.41
C LEU A 344 -27.96 2.69 -17.21
N GLU A 345 -29.19 2.92 -17.65
CA GLU A 345 -30.28 1.94 -17.48
C GLU A 345 -30.04 0.69 -18.31
N LYS A 346 -29.62 0.87 -19.57
CA LYS A 346 -29.33 -0.21 -20.51
C LYS A 346 -28.21 -1.12 -20.02
N GLU A 347 -27.21 -0.56 -19.34
CA GLU A 347 -26.05 -1.28 -18.83
C GLU A 347 -26.23 -1.80 -17.38
N GLY A 348 -27.42 -1.63 -16.77
CA GLY A 348 -27.71 -2.17 -15.44
C GLY A 348 -27.34 -1.26 -14.27
N TYR A 349 -27.01 0.00 -14.55
CA TYR A 349 -26.65 1.06 -13.57
C TYR A 349 -27.78 2.08 -13.37
N GLY A 350 -29.02 1.72 -13.69
CA GLY A 350 -30.19 2.62 -13.69
C GLY A 350 -30.44 3.31 -12.35
N GLU A 351 -30.02 2.71 -11.23
CA GLU A 351 -30.14 3.33 -9.90
C GLU A 351 -29.38 4.65 -9.74
N TYR A 352 -28.36 4.89 -10.59
CA TYR A 352 -27.54 6.10 -10.58
C TYR A 352 -28.10 7.21 -11.48
N LEU A 353 -29.12 6.95 -12.30
CA LEU A 353 -29.77 7.98 -13.13
C LEU A 353 -30.27 9.16 -12.29
N LYS A 354 -30.76 8.88 -11.07
CA LYS A 354 -31.28 9.87 -10.12
C LYS A 354 -30.26 10.97 -9.75
N LEU A 355 -28.96 10.71 -9.92
CA LEU A 355 -27.91 11.70 -9.68
C LEU A 355 -27.92 12.82 -10.72
N PHE A 356 -28.34 12.50 -11.95
CA PHE A 356 -28.29 13.41 -13.11
C PHE A 356 -29.65 13.98 -13.49
N THR A 357 -30.70 13.58 -12.79
CA THR A 357 -32.01 14.22 -12.87
C THR A 357 -32.02 15.38 -11.89
N LYS A 358 -32.05 16.62 -12.39
CA LYS A 358 -32.25 17.80 -11.52
C LYS A 358 -33.47 17.56 -10.63
N LYS A 359 -33.30 17.72 -9.30
CA LYS A 359 -34.48 17.94 -8.44
C LYS A 359 -35.14 19.24 -8.93
N PRO A 360 -36.47 19.24 -9.13
CA PRO A 360 -37.22 20.41 -9.56
C PRO A 360 -37.05 21.59 -8.59
#